data_AF-C0HI62-F1
#
_entry.id   AF-C0HI62-F1
#
_cell.length_a   1.000
_cell.length_b   1.000
_cell.length_c   1.000
_cell.angle_alpha   90.00
_cell.angle_beta   90.00
_cell.angle_gamma   90.00
#
_symmetry.space_group_name_H-M   'P 1'
#
loop_
_entity.id
_entity.type
_entity.pdbx_description
1 polymer ?
#
loop_
_entity_poly.entity_id
_entity_poly.type
_entity_poly.pdbx_seq_one_letter_code
_entity_poly.pdbx_strand_id
1 'polypeptide(L)'
;MAVTLLRGMRTPIPFRSNSGFFSTVLRPRLSRFTTRAESAQATEPKAAPRSIQLATKEAAEQKTQGFEAIIGIETHVQLSTVTKAFCSCPYSYGSQPNSTICPTCMGHPGTLPVLNEKVVECAVKLGLALNCEISMTSKFDRKQYFYPDLPKGYQISQFDIPIAKKGCVDLDLPVEFGGGHRKFGVTRVHMEEDAGKLLHSESSSYSQVFLVY
;
A
#
# COMPACT_ATOMS: atom_id res chain seq x y z
N MET A 1 -7.10 33.89 8.51
CA MET A 1 -7.21 35.09 7.66
C MET A 1 -6.60 34.78 6.31
N ALA A 2 -7.24 35.21 5.21
CA ALA A 2 -6.76 34.94 3.86
C ALA A 2 -6.08 36.18 3.27
N VAL A 3 -5.01 35.98 2.49
CA VAL A 3 -4.50 37.00 1.55
C VAL A 3 -4.18 36.31 0.23
N THR A 4 -5.05 36.53 -0.75
CA THR A 4 -4.81 36.24 -2.16
C THR A 4 -4.39 37.55 -2.82
N LEU A 5 -3.34 37.55 -3.64
CA LEU A 5 -3.06 38.67 -4.55
C LEU A 5 -2.67 38.17 -5.94
N LEU A 6 -3.24 38.83 -6.95
CA LEU A 6 -3.33 38.41 -8.34
C LEU A 6 -2.62 39.42 -9.27
N ARG A 7 -2.44 38.99 -10.52
CA ARG A 7 -2.21 39.75 -11.78
C ARG A 7 -0.77 40.07 -12.22
N GLY A 8 -0.55 39.81 -13.51
CA GLY A 8 0.65 40.18 -14.27
C GLY A 8 0.61 39.78 -15.76
N MET A 9 -0.52 39.95 -16.47
CA MET A 9 -0.58 39.73 -17.92
C MET A 9 -0.02 40.92 -18.71
N ARG A 10 0.77 40.67 -19.77
CA ARG A 10 0.79 41.44 -21.04
C ARG A 10 1.66 40.77 -22.11
N THR A 11 1.10 40.60 -23.30
CA THR A 11 1.81 40.37 -24.58
C THR A 11 1.89 41.69 -25.36
N PRO A 12 2.62 41.78 -26.51
CA PRO A 12 1.97 41.49 -27.80
C PRO A 12 2.89 40.86 -28.92
N ILE A 13 2.26 40.61 -30.07
CA ILE A 13 2.68 39.83 -31.27
C ILE A 13 2.38 40.70 -32.51
N PRO A 14 3.25 40.90 -33.55
CA PRO A 14 3.61 39.85 -34.54
C PRO A 14 4.98 39.95 -35.27
N PHE A 15 5.37 38.92 -36.05
CA PHE A 15 5.49 39.03 -37.53
C PHE A 15 5.51 37.65 -38.22
N ARG A 16 5.47 37.64 -39.58
CA ARG A 16 4.79 36.63 -40.42
C ARG A 16 5.60 36.30 -41.69
N SER A 17 5.56 35.05 -42.15
CA SER A 17 5.84 34.67 -43.55
C SER A 17 4.98 33.47 -43.97
N ASN A 18 4.80 33.25 -45.28
CA ASN A 18 3.55 32.72 -45.82
C ASN A 18 3.74 31.91 -47.14
N SER A 19 3.31 30.65 -47.16
CA SER A 19 2.89 29.88 -48.36
C SER A 19 2.27 28.54 -47.92
N GLY A 20 1.21 28.00 -48.53
CA GLY A 20 0.37 28.54 -49.60
C GLY A 20 -0.04 27.49 -50.62
N PHE A 21 -0.94 26.57 -50.28
CA PHE A 21 -1.63 25.71 -51.25
C PHE A 21 -3.12 25.55 -50.90
N PHE A 22 -3.98 25.79 -51.88
CA PHE A 22 -5.45 25.68 -51.78
C PHE A 22 -5.93 24.29 -52.22
N SER A 23 -6.97 23.78 -51.56
CA SER A 23 -7.92 22.84 -52.15
C SER A 23 -9.30 23.00 -51.49
N THR A 24 -10.35 22.59 -52.20
CA THR A 24 -11.69 23.21 -52.12
C THR A 24 -12.59 22.63 -51.03
N VAL A 25 -13.44 23.51 -50.49
CA VAL A 25 -14.40 23.24 -49.40
C VAL A 25 -15.57 22.35 -49.85
N LEU A 26 -15.85 21.30 -49.09
CA LEU A 26 -17.15 20.62 -49.03
C LEU A 26 -17.58 20.48 -47.55
N ARG A 27 -18.70 21.12 -47.18
CA ARG A 27 -19.27 21.08 -45.82
C ARG A 27 -20.35 19.99 -45.71
N PRO A 28 -20.21 19.00 -44.83
CA PRO A 28 -21.35 18.21 -44.34
C PRO A 28 -22.11 18.96 -43.23
N ARG A 29 -23.42 18.69 -43.11
CA ARG A 29 -24.31 19.28 -42.09
C ARG A 29 -23.82 18.98 -40.66
N LEU A 30 -23.87 19.98 -39.77
CA LEU A 30 -23.98 19.72 -38.34
C LEU A 30 -25.35 19.07 -38.05
N SER A 31 -25.38 17.79 -37.70
CA SER A 31 -26.51 17.20 -36.98
C SER A 31 -26.43 17.66 -35.52
N ARG A 32 -27.44 18.42 -35.08
CA ARG A 32 -27.65 18.67 -33.64
C ARG A 32 -28.08 17.36 -32.97
N PHE A 33 -27.12 16.61 -32.45
CA PHE A 33 -27.42 15.59 -31.45
C PHE A 33 -27.79 16.29 -30.13
N THR A 34 -29.08 16.41 -29.87
CA THR A 34 -29.59 16.81 -28.57
C THR A 34 -29.34 15.66 -27.59
N THR A 35 -28.29 15.76 -26.79
CA THR A 35 -28.17 14.95 -25.57
C THR A 35 -29.32 15.32 -24.65
N ARG A 36 -30.38 14.51 -24.67
CA ARG A 36 -31.45 14.57 -23.69
C ARG A 36 -30.81 14.22 -22.35
N ALA A 37 -30.58 15.22 -21.51
CA ALA A 37 -30.19 15.00 -20.13
C ALA A 37 -31.37 14.31 -19.43
N GLU A 38 -31.29 12.98 -19.32
CA GLU A 38 -32.17 12.25 -18.43
C GLU A 38 -31.85 12.72 -17.01
N SER A 39 -32.90 13.16 -16.31
CA SER A 39 -32.77 13.60 -14.92
C SER A 39 -32.29 12.42 -14.09
N ALA A 40 -31.05 12.49 -13.60
CA ALA A 40 -30.61 11.64 -12.53
C ALA A 40 -31.54 11.89 -11.33
N GLN A 41 -32.48 10.97 -11.09
CA GLN A 41 -33.22 10.95 -9.84
C GLN A 41 -32.20 10.76 -8.74
N ALA A 42 -32.12 11.73 -7.83
CA ALA A 42 -31.27 11.64 -6.66
C ALA A 42 -31.68 10.40 -5.88
N THR A 43 -30.82 9.38 -5.87
CA THR A 43 -31.01 8.22 -5.00
C THR A 43 -30.86 8.71 -3.57
N GLU A 44 -31.96 8.79 -2.84
CA GLU A 44 -31.91 9.18 -1.43
C GLU A 44 -30.94 8.27 -0.68
N PRO A 45 -30.07 8.81 0.19
CA PRO A 45 -29.28 7.97 1.05
C PRO A 45 -30.26 7.20 1.94
N LYS A 46 -30.36 5.88 1.74
CA LYS A 46 -31.18 4.99 2.57
C LYS A 46 -30.61 4.99 3.98
N ALA A 47 -31.01 5.97 4.79
CA ALA A 47 -30.64 6.10 6.17
C ALA A 47 -31.09 4.83 6.90
N ALA A 48 -30.13 4.00 7.30
CA ALA A 48 -30.42 2.86 8.16
C ALA A 48 -31.08 3.43 9.44
N PRO A 49 -32.28 2.98 9.82
CA PRO A 49 -32.97 3.55 10.97
C PRO A 49 -32.14 3.27 12.23
N ARG A 50 -31.76 4.34 12.94
CA ARG A 50 -30.94 4.29 14.17
C ARG A 50 -31.44 3.27 15.20
N SER A 51 -32.73 3.00 15.24
CA SER A 51 -33.36 2.00 16.12
C SER A 51 -32.85 0.57 15.92
N ILE A 52 -32.50 0.16 14.69
CA ILE A 52 -31.95 -1.19 14.43
C ILE A 52 -30.49 -1.30 14.93
N GLN A 53 -29.74 -0.19 14.87
CA GLN A 53 -28.34 -0.14 15.35
C GLN A 53 -28.24 -0.11 16.89
N LEU A 54 -29.25 0.42 17.58
CA LEU A 54 -29.30 0.44 19.05
C LEU A 54 -29.66 -0.94 19.62
N ALA A 55 -30.73 -1.56 19.12
CA ALA A 55 -31.17 -2.88 19.59
C ALA A 55 -30.13 -4.00 19.33
N THR A 56 -29.27 -3.84 18.33
CA THR A 56 -28.17 -4.78 18.06
C THR A 56 -26.94 -4.56 18.93
N LYS A 57 -26.69 -3.33 19.42
CA LYS A 57 -25.61 -3.07 20.39
C LYS A 57 -25.95 -3.62 21.77
N GLU A 58 -27.13 -3.31 22.31
CA GLU A 58 -27.53 -3.76 23.65
C GLU A 58 -27.57 -5.30 23.73
N ALA A 59 -28.12 -5.97 22.70
CA ALA A 59 -28.14 -7.43 22.62
C ALA A 59 -26.74 -8.06 22.43
N ALA A 60 -25.77 -7.34 21.85
CA ALA A 60 -24.38 -7.78 21.75
C ALA A 60 -23.63 -7.59 23.07
N GLU A 61 -23.75 -6.41 23.70
CA GLU A 61 -23.17 -6.09 25.00
C GLU A 61 -23.67 -7.03 26.11
N GLN A 62 -24.96 -7.38 26.07
CA GLN A 62 -25.55 -8.36 26.99
C GLN A 62 -25.03 -9.79 26.76
N LYS A 63 -24.56 -10.10 25.55
CA LYS A 63 -23.94 -11.39 25.20
C LYS A 63 -22.44 -11.44 25.52
N THR A 64 -21.77 -10.30 25.65
CA THR A 64 -20.35 -10.20 26.01
C THR A 64 -20.12 -9.96 27.50
N GLN A 65 -21.17 -9.85 28.34
CA GLN A 65 -21.00 -9.77 29.79
C GLN A 65 -20.26 -11.00 30.33
N GLY A 66 -19.18 -10.75 31.08
CA GLY A 66 -18.29 -11.79 31.62
C GLY A 66 -17.12 -12.19 30.71
N PHE A 67 -16.97 -11.57 29.53
CA PHE A 67 -15.84 -11.82 28.62
C PHE A 67 -14.95 -10.57 28.45
N GLU A 68 -13.65 -10.79 28.31
CA GLU A 68 -12.65 -9.76 27.99
C GLU A 68 -12.00 -10.06 26.63
N ALA A 69 -11.84 -9.03 25.80
CA ALA A 69 -11.24 -9.17 24.47
C ALA A 69 -9.72 -8.90 24.53
N ILE A 70 -8.91 -9.92 24.23
CA ILE A 70 -7.45 -9.79 24.10
C ILE A 70 -7.11 -9.82 22.60
N ILE A 71 -6.55 -8.72 22.10
CA ILE A 71 -6.27 -8.52 20.66
C ILE A 71 -4.75 -8.39 20.47
N GLY A 72 -4.18 -9.25 19.64
CA GLY A 72 -2.81 -9.10 19.10
C GLY A 72 -2.87 -8.60 17.66
N ILE A 73 -1.88 -7.80 17.25
CA ILE A 73 -1.76 -7.26 15.89
C ILE A 73 -0.39 -7.65 15.33
N GLU A 74 -0.38 -8.15 14.10
CA GLU A 74 0.82 -8.30 13.27
C GLU A 74 0.74 -7.30 12.11
N THR A 75 1.77 -6.47 11.94
CA THR A 75 1.79 -5.41 10.93
C THR A 75 3.02 -5.56 10.05
N HIS A 76 2.78 -5.74 8.76
CA HIS A 76 3.81 -5.75 7.73
C HIS A 76 3.96 -4.34 7.15
N VAL A 77 5.20 -3.83 7.09
CA VAL A 77 5.48 -2.44 6.66
C VAL A 77 6.49 -2.46 5.53
N GLN A 78 6.04 -2.07 4.34
CA GLN A 78 6.91 -1.98 3.17
C GLN A 78 7.87 -0.79 3.31
N LEU A 79 9.17 -1.07 3.30
CA LEU A 79 10.21 -0.06 3.51
C LEU A 79 10.47 0.72 2.21
N SER A 80 10.43 2.05 2.30
CA SER A 80 10.72 2.95 1.17
C SER A 80 12.21 2.94 0.82
N THR A 81 12.60 1.96 0.01
CA THR A 81 13.97 1.69 -0.42
C THR A 81 14.03 1.62 -1.96
N VAL A 82 15.14 2.07 -2.55
CA VAL A 82 15.28 2.13 -4.02
C VAL A 82 15.39 0.74 -4.64
N THR A 83 16.08 -0.18 -3.97
CA THR A 83 16.30 -1.57 -4.42
C THR A 83 15.72 -2.57 -3.42
N LYS A 84 15.36 -3.76 -3.91
CA LYS A 84 14.81 -4.86 -3.11
C LYS A 84 15.75 -5.29 -1.98
N ALA A 85 15.21 -6.04 -1.01
CA ALA A 85 15.93 -6.44 0.20
C ALA A 85 17.18 -7.32 -0.04
N PHE A 86 17.17 -8.16 -1.08
CA PHE A 86 18.21 -9.18 -1.31
C PHE A 86 18.84 -9.16 -2.72
N CYS A 87 18.54 -8.15 -3.54
CA CYS A 87 19.14 -7.98 -4.86
C CYS A 87 19.05 -6.53 -5.36
N SER A 88 19.84 -6.20 -6.39
CA SER A 88 19.94 -4.86 -6.96
C SER A 88 18.76 -4.43 -7.87
N CYS A 89 17.68 -5.22 -7.95
CA CYS A 89 16.49 -4.80 -8.70
C CYS A 89 15.86 -3.57 -8.05
N PRO A 90 15.43 -2.56 -8.82
CA PRO A 90 14.67 -1.46 -8.28
C PRO A 90 13.28 -1.92 -7.81
N TYR A 91 12.71 -1.18 -6.87
CA TYR A 91 11.29 -1.24 -6.53
C TYR A 91 10.58 0.01 -7.06
N SER A 92 9.45 -0.18 -7.74
CA SER A 92 8.56 0.90 -8.16
C SER A 92 7.15 0.34 -8.29
N TYR A 93 6.24 0.79 -7.43
CA TYR A 93 4.83 0.38 -7.43
C TYR A 93 4.17 0.60 -8.81
N GLY A 94 3.36 -0.35 -9.27
CA GLY A 94 2.65 -0.26 -10.54
C GLY A 94 3.55 -0.42 -11.77
N SER A 95 4.71 -1.07 -11.61
CA SER A 95 5.57 -1.44 -12.73
C SER A 95 4.85 -2.42 -13.67
N GLN A 96 5.31 -2.52 -14.92
CA GLN A 96 4.83 -3.59 -15.80
C GLN A 96 5.13 -4.96 -15.18
N PRO A 97 4.20 -5.94 -15.25
CA PRO A 97 4.39 -7.27 -14.70
C PRO A 97 5.75 -7.88 -15.05
N ASN A 98 6.47 -8.36 -14.04
CA ASN A 98 7.74 -9.06 -14.21
C ASN A 98 8.83 -8.26 -14.96
N SER A 99 8.75 -6.92 -14.98
CA SER A 99 9.77 -6.05 -15.62
C SER A 99 10.99 -5.74 -14.75
N THR A 100 10.84 -5.73 -13.42
CA THR A 100 11.88 -5.36 -12.44
C THR A 100 12.37 -6.58 -11.66
N ILE A 101 12.81 -7.62 -12.39
CA ILE A 101 13.24 -8.92 -11.83
C ILE A 101 14.68 -9.29 -12.24
N CYS A 102 15.27 -10.21 -11.49
CA CYS A 102 16.59 -10.79 -11.75
C CYS A 102 16.61 -12.26 -11.26
N PRO A 103 17.62 -13.07 -11.66
CA PRO A 103 17.74 -14.46 -11.23
C PRO A 103 17.58 -14.67 -9.71
N THR A 104 18.14 -13.79 -8.87
CA THR A 104 18.07 -13.91 -7.41
C THR A 104 16.64 -13.78 -6.87
N CYS A 105 15.86 -12.77 -7.29
CA CYS A 105 14.48 -12.64 -6.83
C CYS A 105 13.52 -13.60 -7.54
N MET A 106 13.90 -14.14 -8.70
CA MET A 106 13.21 -15.27 -9.35
C MET A 106 13.58 -16.64 -8.76
N GLY A 107 14.46 -16.71 -7.75
CA GLY A 107 14.85 -17.97 -7.12
C GLY A 107 15.59 -18.95 -8.04
N HIS A 108 16.28 -18.44 -9.08
CA HIS A 108 17.01 -19.31 -10.02
C HIS A 108 18.12 -20.12 -9.33
N PRO A 109 18.39 -21.36 -9.78
CA PRO A 109 19.49 -22.17 -9.26
C PRO A 109 20.84 -21.45 -9.29
N GLY A 110 21.64 -21.63 -8.23
CA GLY A 110 22.97 -21.04 -8.10
C GLY A 110 23.01 -19.56 -7.73
N THR A 111 21.87 -18.90 -7.50
CA THR A 111 21.81 -17.50 -7.07
C THR A 111 21.93 -17.36 -5.55
N LEU A 112 22.49 -16.24 -5.08
CA LEU A 112 22.69 -15.94 -3.66
C LEU A 112 22.09 -14.57 -3.32
N PRO A 113 21.43 -14.42 -2.15
CA PRO A 113 20.89 -13.15 -1.68
C PRO A 113 22.01 -12.25 -1.11
N VAL A 114 21.92 -10.94 -1.38
CA VAL A 114 22.82 -9.92 -0.80
C VAL A 114 21.96 -8.83 -0.15
N LEU A 115 22.07 -8.69 1.17
CA LEU A 115 21.24 -7.79 1.97
C LEU A 115 21.48 -6.31 1.62
N ASN A 116 20.39 -5.57 1.41
CA ASN A 116 20.40 -4.12 1.22
C ASN A 116 20.64 -3.39 2.55
N GLU A 117 21.72 -2.60 2.64
CA GLU A 117 22.06 -1.77 3.80
C GLU A 117 20.89 -0.86 4.24
N LYS A 118 20.13 -0.30 3.29
CA LYS A 118 19.01 0.61 3.60
C LYS A 118 17.82 -0.09 4.26
N VAL A 119 17.66 -1.40 4.04
CA VAL A 119 16.66 -2.19 4.79
C VAL A 119 17.04 -2.28 6.27
N VAL A 120 18.32 -2.49 6.57
CA VAL A 120 18.83 -2.49 7.96
C VAL A 120 18.71 -1.11 8.60
N GLU A 121 19.11 -0.05 7.90
CA GLU A 121 19.01 1.33 8.37
C GLU A 121 17.55 1.70 8.71
N CYS A 122 16.60 1.39 7.82
CA CYS A 122 15.18 1.61 8.05
C CYS A 122 14.63 0.77 9.21
N ALA A 123 15.02 -0.50 9.33
CA ALA A 123 14.55 -1.38 10.40
C ALA A 123 15.06 -0.94 11.79
N VAL A 124 16.31 -0.47 11.88
CA VAL A 124 16.87 0.09 13.13
C VAL A 124 16.17 1.41 13.49
N LYS A 125 15.95 2.31 12.52
CA LYS A 125 15.18 3.56 12.75
C LYS A 125 13.76 3.27 13.24
N LEU A 126 13.08 2.29 12.64
CA LEU A 126 11.75 1.85 13.08
C LEU A 126 11.79 1.28 14.50
N GLY A 127 12.77 0.42 14.81
CA GLY A 127 12.97 -0.11 16.16
C GLY A 127 13.16 0.99 17.20
N LEU A 128 13.99 2.00 16.92
CA LEU A 128 14.21 3.14 17.82
C LEU A 128 12.94 4.00 17.96
N ALA A 129 12.21 4.26 16.87
CA ALA A 129 10.96 5.02 16.91
C ALA A 129 9.84 4.30 17.69
N LEU A 130 9.88 2.96 17.72
CA LEU A 130 8.99 2.10 18.51
C LEU A 130 9.54 1.80 19.92
N ASN A 131 10.57 2.53 20.37
CA ASN A 131 11.21 2.37 21.69
C ASN A 131 11.72 0.95 21.98
N CYS A 132 12.09 0.18 20.95
CA CYS A 132 12.59 -1.19 21.10
C CYS A 132 14.05 -1.25 21.59
N GLU A 133 14.39 -2.34 22.27
CA GLU A 133 15.77 -2.78 22.47
C GLU A 133 16.32 -3.28 21.12
N ILE A 134 17.32 -2.59 20.55
CA ILE A 134 17.98 -2.99 19.30
C ILE A 134 18.97 -4.13 19.57
N SER A 135 18.90 -5.19 18.77
CA SER A 135 19.83 -6.32 18.84
C SER A 135 21.12 -5.99 18.08
N MET A 136 22.27 -5.98 18.77
CA MET A 136 23.60 -5.76 18.16
C MET A 136 24.00 -6.88 17.18
N THR A 137 23.38 -8.04 17.29
CA THR A 137 23.47 -9.15 16.33
C THR A 137 22.06 -9.58 15.96
N SER A 138 21.81 -9.89 14.69
CA SER A 138 20.55 -10.48 14.23
C SER A 138 20.83 -11.55 13.17
N LYS A 139 19.89 -12.48 12.99
CA LYS A 139 20.05 -13.64 12.10
C LYS A 139 18.90 -13.68 11.09
N PHE A 140 19.21 -13.97 9.84
CA PHE A 140 18.19 -14.32 8.84
C PHE A 140 18.00 -15.84 8.79
N ASP A 141 16.74 -16.24 8.73
CA ASP A 141 16.22 -17.60 8.74
C ASP A 141 15.39 -17.86 7.47
N ARG A 142 15.11 -19.13 7.17
CA ARG A 142 14.30 -19.54 6.01
C ARG A 142 12.96 -20.11 6.46
N LYS A 143 11.89 -19.33 6.32
CA LYS A 143 10.50 -19.75 6.56
C LYS A 143 10.00 -20.49 5.32
N GLN A 144 9.98 -21.82 5.39
CA GLN A 144 9.68 -22.71 4.26
C GLN A 144 8.17 -22.89 4.08
N TYR A 145 7.66 -22.63 2.88
CA TYR A 145 6.29 -22.95 2.45
C TYR A 145 6.20 -22.89 0.92
N PHE A 146 5.25 -23.63 0.35
CA PHE A 146 5.02 -23.67 -1.10
C PHE A 146 3.82 -22.82 -1.48
N TYR A 147 4.06 -21.74 -2.21
CA TYR A 147 3.00 -20.92 -2.81
C TYR A 147 3.50 -20.28 -4.14
N PRO A 148 2.65 -20.07 -5.16
CA PRO A 148 3.12 -19.72 -6.51
C PRO A 148 3.84 -18.37 -6.63
N ASP A 149 3.61 -17.45 -5.70
CA ASP A 149 4.25 -16.12 -5.66
C ASP A 149 5.59 -16.10 -4.90
N LEU A 150 6.00 -17.22 -4.32
CA LEU A 150 7.23 -17.38 -3.54
C LEU A 150 8.22 -18.31 -4.28
N PRO A 151 8.97 -17.80 -5.28
CA PRO A 151 9.71 -18.64 -6.23
C PRO A 151 10.84 -19.48 -5.62
N LYS A 152 11.29 -19.15 -4.41
CA LYS A 152 12.36 -19.88 -3.70
C LYS A 152 11.87 -21.08 -2.89
N GLY A 153 10.55 -21.24 -2.69
CA GLY A 153 9.98 -22.21 -1.73
C GLY A 153 10.28 -21.91 -0.25
N TYR A 154 10.87 -20.74 0.02
CA TYR A 154 11.06 -20.18 1.35
C TYR A 154 11.14 -18.65 1.28
N GLN A 155 10.65 -18.01 2.34
CA GLN A 155 10.79 -16.59 2.60
C GLN A 155 12.01 -16.39 3.51
N ILE A 156 12.89 -15.45 3.16
CA ILE A 156 13.98 -14.99 4.02
C ILE A 156 13.39 -13.99 5.02
N SER A 157 13.32 -14.38 6.28
CA SER A 157 12.87 -13.53 7.40
C SER A 157 13.86 -13.64 8.57
N GLN A 158 13.52 -13.17 9.76
CA GLN A 158 14.28 -13.48 10.98
C GLN A 158 13.32 -14.17 11.95
N PHE A 159 13.73 -15.30 12.55
CA PHE A 159 12.94 -15.98 13.57
C PHE A 159 13.59 -15.85 14.95
N ASP A 160 14.76 -16.45 15.15
CA ASP A 160 15.39 -16.61 16.48
C ASP A 160 15.90 -15.28 17.04
N ILE A 161 16.59 -14.48 16.22
CA ILE A 161 17.29 -13.27 16.64
C ILE A 161 16.83 -12.08 15.78
N PRO A 162 15.70 -11.44 16.13
CA PRO A 162 15.20 -10.26 15.42
C PRO A 162 16.06 -9.02 15.64
N ILE A 163 16.02 -8.08 14.70
CA ILE A 163 16.76 -6.81 14.78
C ILE A 163 16.34 -5.91 15.96
N ALA A 164 15.09 -5.98 16.43
CA ALA A 164 14.67 -5.29 17.64
C ALA A 164 13.53 -6.02 18.40
N LYS A 165 13.40 -5.76 19.70
CA LYS A 165 12.43 -6.44 20.59
C LYS A 165 11.96 -5.54 21.73
N LYS A 166 10.86 -5.91 22.39
CA LYS A 166 10.34 -5.26 23.63
C LYS A 166 10.13 -3.74 23.51
N GLY A 167 9.58 -3.27 22.39
CA GLY A 167 9.20 -1.87 22.22
C GLY A 167 7.81 -1.55 22.76
N CYS A 168 7.36 -0.32 22.48
CA CYS A 168 6.03 0.15 22.81
C CYS A 168 5.60 1.36 21.96
N VAL A 169 4.29 1.44 21.72
CA VAL A 169 3.62 2.62 21.15
C VAL A 169 2.69 3.21 22.21
N ASP A 170 2.82 4.50 22.46
CA ASP A 170 1.94 5.27 23.33
C ASP A 170 0.89 5.99 22.45
N LEU A 171 -0.40 5.88 22.81
CA LEU A 171 -1.53 6.40 22.04
C LEU A 171 -2.60 7.01 22.95
N ASP A 172 -3.11 8.18 22.57
CA ASP A 172 -4.33 8.76 23.15
C ASP A 172 -5.57 8.14 22.50
N LEU A 173 -6.44 7.53 23.32
CA LEU A 173 -7.70 6.99 22.84
C LEU A 173 -8.74 8.10 22.64
N PRO A 174 -9.54 8.06 21.56
CA PRO A 174 -10.71 8.91 21.41
C PRO A 174 -11.71 8.71 22.57
N VAL A 175 -12.40 9.80 22.96
CA VAL A 175 -13.38 9.80 24.07
C VAL A 175 -14.53 8.81 23.82
N GLU A 176 -14.91 8.60 22.56
CA GLU A 176 -15.89 7.61 22.10
C GLU A 176 -15.50 6.14 22.38
N PHE A 177 -14.22 5.87 22.67
CA PHE A 177 -13.71 4.56 23.09
C PHE A 177 -13.23 4.54 24.56
N GLY A 178 -13.75 5.46 25.38
CA GLY A 178 -13.44 5.58 26.81
C GLY A 178 -12.31 6.55 27.15
N GLY A 179 -11.60 7.07 26.15
CA GLY A 179 -10.58 8.11 26.31
C GLY A 179 -9.30 7.68 27.04
N GLY A 180 -8.38 8.63 27.16
CA GLY A 180 -7.16 8.51 27.95
C GLY A 180 -5.96 7.90 27.22
N HIS A 181 -4.78 8.09 27.81
CA HIS A 181 -3.51 7.66 27.27
C HIS A 181 -3.25 6.17 27.59
N ARG A 182 -2.95 5.35 26.57
CA ARG A 182 -2.60 3.93 26.74
C ARG A 182 -1.30 3.56 26.03
N LYS A 183 -0.63 2.57 26.60
CA LYS A 183 0.65 2.03 26.11
C LYS A 183 0.44 0.61 25.58
N PHE A 184 0.82 0.39 24.32
CA PHE A 184 0.70 -0.89 23.63
C PHE A 184 2.10 -1.48 23.43
N GLY A 185 2.31 -2.73 23.84
CA GLY A 185 3.61 -3.40 23.72
C GLY A 185 3.91 -3.87 22.29
N VAL A 186 5.16 -3.72 21.86
CA VAL A 186 5.68 -4.26 20.59
C VAL A 186 6.63 -5.41 20.91
N THR A 187 6.19 -6.64 20.70
CA THR A 187 6.97 -7.84 21.04
C THR A 187 8.32 -7.89 20.30
N ARG A 188 8.28 -7.69 18.97
CA ARG A 188 9.45 -7.77 18.07
C ARG A 188 9.26 -6.92 16.83
N VAL A 189 10.37 -6.43 16.27
CA VAL A 189 10.48 -5.92 14.90
C VAL A 189 11.52 -6.78 14.20
N HIS A 190 11.21 -7.29 13.02
CA HIS A 190 12.13 -8.12 12.25
C HIS A 190 12.07 -7.77 10.76
N MET A 191 13.13 -8.11 10.04
CA MET A 191 13.21 -7.91 8.60
C MET A 191 12.78 -9.17 7.85
N GLU A 192 12.05 -8.99 6.76
CA GLU A 192 11.74 -10.05 5.80
C GLU A 192 11.68 -9.52 4.37
N GLU A 193 11.76 -10.42 3.40
CA GLU A 193 11.38 -10.11 2.02
C GLU A 193 9.87 -10.32 1.81
N ASP A 194 9.31 -9.49 0.93
CA ASP A 194 7.94 -9.62 0.46
C ASP A 194 7.80 -10.74 -0.59
N ALA A 195 6.60 -11.28 -0.73
CA ALA A 195 6.25 -12.24 -1.78
C ALA A 195 5.88 -11.51 -3.09
N GLY A 196 5.64 -12.26 -4.16
CA GLY A 196 4.97 -11.74 -5.34
C GLY A 196 3.48 -11.49 -5.09
N LYS A 197 2.80 -10.98 -6.12
CA LYS A 197 1.35 -10.83 -6.18
C LYS A 197 0.74 -11.92 -7.05
N LEU A 198 -0.23 -12.65 -6.51
CA LEU A 198 -1.05 -13.61 -7.25
C LEU A 198 -2.38 -12.97 -7.68
N LEU A 199 -2.69 -13.01 -8.97
CA LEU A 199 -3.99 -12.59 -9.52
C LEU A 199 -4.76 -13.80 -10.02
N HIS A 200 -5.98 -13.99 -9.52
CA HIS A 200 -6.90 -15.02 -10.02
C HIS A 200 -7.74 -14.43 -11.16
N SER A 201 -7.84 -15.13 -12.29
CA SER A 201 -8.71 -14.69 -13.39
C SER A 201 -10.17 -14.97 -13.05
N GLU A 202 -11.04 -13.96 -13.11
CA GLU A 202 -12.49 -14.13 -12.86
C GLU A 202 -13.15 -15.05 -13.90
N SER A 203 -12.57 -15.14 -15.10
CA SER A 203 -13.14 -15.84 -16.26
C SER A 203 -12.31 -17.05 -16.72
N SER A 204 -11.28 -17.46 -15.97
CA SER A 204 -10.37 -18.53 -16.39
C SER A 204 -9.88 -19.39 -15.23
N SER A 205 -9.60 -20.66 -15.50
CA SER A 205 -9.13 -21.64 -14.51
C SER A 205 -7.63 -21.53 -14.15
N TYR A 206 -7.03 -20.35 -14.32
CA TYR A 206 -5.60 -20.11 -14.04
C TYR A 206 -5.38 -18.81 -13.27
N SER A 207 -4.27 -18.77 -12.53
CA SER A 207 -3.79 -17.58 -11.83
C SER A 207 -2.52 -17.05 -12.50
N GLN A 208 -2.30 -15.75 -12.42
CA GLN A 208 -1.12 -15.05 -12.93
C GLN A 208 -0.23 -14.61 -11.77
N VAL A 209 1.08 -14.83 -11.89
CA VAL A 209 2.07 -14.48 -10.86
C VAL A 209 2.89 -13.28 -11.33
N PHE A 210 2.86 -12.20 -10.55
CA PHE A 210 3.74 -11.05 -10.72
C PHE A 210 4.73 -11.03 -9.55
N LEU A 211 6.02 -11.23 -9.81
CA LEU A 211 7.06 -11.27 -8.75
C LEU A 211 7.45 -9.87 -8.23
N VAL A 212 6.68 -8.83 -8.59
CA VAL A 212 6.79 -7.44 -8.15
C VAL A 212 5.40 -6.78 -8.20
N TYR A 213 5.18 -5.80 -7.32
CA TYR A 213 4.03 -4.88 -7.30
C TYR A 213 4.15 -3.73 -8.32
#